data_AF-A0AAU8M0C6-F1
#
_entry.id   AF-A0AAU8M0C6-F1
#
_cell.length_a   1.000
_cell.length_b   1.000
_cell.length_c   1.000
_cell.angle_alpha   90.00
_cell.angle_beta   90.00
_cell.angle_gamma   90.00
#
_symmetry.space_group_name_H-M   'P 1'
#
loop_
_entity.id
_entity.type
_entity.pdbx_description
1 polymer ?
#
loop_
_entity_poly.entity_id
_entity_poly.type
_entity_poly.pdbx_seq_one_letter_code
_entity_poly.pdbx_strand_id
1 'polypeptide(L)'
;MKRKGNIQRVALLLLILISFLANILLGVFLYKERSSPAMDTVSSIEAYLSPDAEKYAGDIRLIKQYIEDQQIASPTKKIDFVRNWVNTNSVHNNDPSYNLRAAFNTPRVLARLWKTHEAKDAPVNLTCGPRAFAMQKILDHLRISSRVVMIFTDNFDSCLSHTFLEVFNPETANWEVQDPDYNISYVNKKTGHRIATFSLIFGDIDAFIPVSKNGKGWTVNKVEKLKENYFETIMYGNPFTAVNPVILINTDKFNLRKTFKDNGGVTFREFANKYYRKPIFIENRSTL
;
A
#
# COMPACT_ATOMS: atom_id res chain seq x y z
N MET A 1 4.09 1.36 -53.24
CA MET A 1 3.61 0.55 -52.09
C MET A 1 4.17 0.90 -50.70
N LYS A 2 4.98 1.96 -50.50
CA LYS A 2 5.55 2.31 -49.18
C LYS A 2 4.68 3.22 -48.27
N ARG A 3 3.53 3.73 -48.73
CA ARG A 3 2.70 4.70 -47.96
C ARG A 3 1.75 4.08 -46.93
N LYS A 4 1.32 2.82 -47.08
CA LYS A 4 0.35 2.18 -46.16
C LYS A 4 0.91 1.91 -44.75
N GLY A 5 2.20 1.58 -44.63
CA GLY A 5 2.81 1.27 -43.33
C GLY A 5 2.98 2.46 -42.39
N ASN A 6 3.08 3.68 -42.93
CA ASN A 6 3.24 4.88 -42.10
C ASN A 6 1.92 5.30 -41.44
N ILE A 7 0.79 5.09 -42.11
CA ILE A 7 -0.54 5.44 -41.60
C ILE A 7 -0.92 4.55 -40.40
N GLN A 8 -0.61 3.25 -40.45
CA GLN A 8 -0.89 2.33 -39.33
C GLN A 8 -0.07 2.65 -38.08
N ARG A 9 1.20 3.03 -38.24
CA ARG A 9 2.06 3.44 -37.10
C ARG A 9 1.59 4.74 -36.46
N VAL A 10 1.19 5.72 -37.28
CA VAL A 10 0.64 6.99 -36.78
C VAL A 10 -0.68 6.77 -36.05
N ALA A 11 -1.57 5.92 -36.58
CA ALA A 11 -2.83 5.58 -35.92
C ALA A 11 -2.63 4.87 -34.57
N LEU A 12 -1.66 3.96 -34.48
CA LEU A 12 -1.33 3.27 -33.22
C LEU A 12 -0.77 4.23 -32.16
N LEU A 13 0.13 5.14 -32.55
CA LEU A 13 0.67 6.15 -31.64
C LEU A 13 -0.40 7.13 -31.15
N LEU A 14 -1.33 7.53 -32.03
CA LEU A 14 -2.49 8.34 -31.66
C LEU A 14 -3.41 7.63 -30.67
N LEU A 15 -3.68 6.34 -30.85
CA LEU A 15 -4.48 5.55 -29.91
C LEU A 15 -3.82 5.46 -28.52
N ILE A 16 -2.50 5.24 -28.47
CA ILE A 16 -1.74 5.21 -27.21
C ILE A 16 -1.79 6.59 -26.53
N LEU A 17 -1.59 7.68 -27.29
CA LEU A 17 -1.64 9.03 -26.75
C LEU A 17 -3.04 9.39 -26.22
N ILE A 18 -4.10 9.03 -26.94
CA ILE A 18 -5.50 9.24 -26.52
C ILE A 18 -5.80 8.44 -25.25
N SER A 19 -5.36 7.18 -25.17
CA SER A 19 -5.53 6.37 -23.96
C SER A 19 -4.77 6.96 -22.76
N PHE A 20 -3.55 7.46 -22.97
CA PHE A 20 -2.76 8.10 -21.92
C PHE A 20 -3.41 9.41 -21.44
N LEU A 21 -3.88 10.26 -22.36
CA LEU A 21 -4.60 11.49 -22.04
C LEU A 21 -5.94 11.24 -21.35
N ALA A 22 -6.68 10.20 -21.76
CA ALA A 22 -7.93 9.80 -21.10
C ALA A 22 -7.68 9.35 -19.66
N ASN A 23 -6.59 8.61 -19.39
CA ASN A 23 -6.21 8.22 -18.04
C ASN A 23 -5.82 9.41 -17.16
N ILE A 24 -5.10 10.40 -17.72
CA ILE A 24 -4.77 11.65 -17.00
C ILE A 24 -6.02 12.46 -16.71
N LEU A 25 -6.89 12.66 -17.71
CA LEU A 25 -8.15 13.40 -17.55
C LEU A 25 -9.07 12.72 -16.53
N LEU A 26 -9.19 11.39 -16.56
CA LEU A 26 -9.98 10.65 -15.58
C LEU A 26 -9.37 10.77 -14.18
N GLY A 27 -8.04 10.71 -14.05
CA GLY A 27 -7.34 10.94 -12.79
C GLY A 27 -7.55 12.35 -12.23
N VAL A 28 -7.52 13.37 -13.09
CA VAL A 28 -7.76 14.78 -12.70
C VAL A 28 -9.24 15.06 -12.41
N PHE A 29 -10.17 14.45 -13.14
CA PHE A 29 -11.61 14.62 -12.92
C PHE A 29 -12.05 13.96 -11.61
N LEU A 30 -11.59 12.73 -11.35
CA LEU A 30 -11.79 12.06 -10.06
C LEU A 30 -11.12 12.80 -8.90
N TYR A 31 -10.07 13.59 -9.17
CA TYR A 31 -9.43 14.44 -8.17
C TYR A 31 -10.22 15.73 -7.88
N LYS A 32 -10.82 16.35 -8.91
CA LYS A 32 -11.47 17.67 -8.79
C LYS A 32 -12.91 17.61 -8.24
N GLU A 33 -13.61 16.49 -8.42
CA GLU A 33 -15.02 16.36 -7.99
C GLU A 33 -15.20 16.10 -6.47
N ARG A 34 -14.10 16.04 -5.70
CA ARG A 34 -14.13 15.70 -4.27
C ARG A 34 -13.98 16.85 -3.29
N SER A 35 -13.86 18.08 -3.79
CA SER A 35 -13.72 19.28 -2.95
C SER A 35 -15.04 20.06 -2.85
N SER A 36 -16.07 19.49 -2.21
CA SER A 36 -17.01 20.16 -1.27
C SER A 36 -18.25 19.29 -0.94
N PRO A 37 -18.89 19.45 0.25
CA PRO A 37 -19.59 18.35 0.94
C PRO A 37 -21.12 18.47 0.99
N ALA A 38 -21.80 17.33 1.13
CA ALA A 38 -23.16 17.20 1.70
C ALA A 38 -23.31 15.78 2.29
N MET A 39 -23.20 15.66 3.63
CA MET A 39 -24.25 15.38 4.61
C MET A 39 -24.60 13.89 4.84
N ASP A 40 -24.56 13.51 6.13
CA ASP A 40 -25.14 12.35 6.82
C ASP A 40 -24.43 10.97 6.86
N THR A 41 -23.13 10.89 6.57
CA THR A 41 -22.30 9.72 6.98
C THR A 41 -21.01 10.05 7.72
N VAL A 42 -20.83 11.33 8.05
CA VAL A 42 -19.61 11.91 8.63
C VAL A 42 -19.28 11.33 10.01
N SER A 43 -20.29 10.92 10.81
CA SER A 43 -20.04 10.44 12.18
C SER A 43 -19.28 9.11 12.28
N SER A 44 -19.26 8.28 11.23
CA SER A 44 -18.52 7.01 11.24
C SER A 44 -17.05 7.14 10.80
N ILE A 45 -16.72 8.17 10.02
CA ILE A 45 -15.38 8.42 9.51
C ILE A 45 -14.60 9.34 10.46
N GLU A 46 -15.27 10.33 11.06
CA GLU A 46 -14.68 11.16 12.12
C GLU A 46 -14.47 10.38 13.43
N ALA A 47 -15.36 9.44 13.78
CA ALA A 47 -15.14 8.56 14.93
C ALA A 47 -13.97 7.56 14.74
N TYR A 48 -13.56 7.30 13.49
CA TYR A 48 -12.38 6.50 13.16
C TYR A 48 -11.08 7.32 13.24
N LEU A 49 -11.18 8.62 12.96
CA LEU A 49 -10.16 9.63 13.24
C LEU A 49 -10.23 10.05 14.71
N SER A 50 -9.98 9.09 15.61
CA SER A 50 -9.73 9.24 17.05
C SER A 50 -10.42 10.45 17.73
N PRO A 51 -11.42 10.26 18.61
CA PRO A 51 -11.94 11.38 19.43
C PRO A 51 -10.86 12.12 20.24
N ASP A 52 -9.67 11.52 20.41
CA ASP A 52 -8.49 12.13 21.02
C ASP A 52 -7.45 12.65 20.00
N ALA A 53 -7.79 12.85 18.72
CA ALA A 53 -6.81 13.23 17.69
C ALA A 53 -6.04 14.51 18.05
N GLU A 54 -6.71 15.48 18.67
CA GLU A 54 -6.11 16.72 19.16
C GLU A 54 -5.06 16.47 20.25
N LYS A 55 -5.31 15.48 21.13
CA LYS A 55 -4.41 15.09 22.22
C LYS A 55 -3.03 14.66 21.70
N TYR A 56 -2.98 14.05 20.51
CA TYR A 56 -1.77 13.49 19.92
C TYR A 56 -1.26 14.29 18.71
N ALA A 57 -1.84 15.46 18.44
CA ALA A 57 -1.46 16.28 17.30
C ALA A 57 -0.02 16.82 17.41
N GLY A 58 0.54 16.87 18.62
CA GLY A 58 1.94 17.25 18.87
C GLY A 58 2.95 16.23 18.33
N ASP A 59 2.68 14.93 18.51
CA ASP A 59 3.64 13.87 18.23
C ASP A 59 4.00 13.77 16.75
N ILE A 60 3.02 13.95 15.85
CA ILE A 60 3.30 13.94 14.40
C ILE A 60 4.17 15.13 13.97
N ARG A 61 4.06 16.29 14.64
CA ARG A 61 4.95 17.44 14.38
C ARG A 61 6.36 17.15 14.85
N LEU A 62 6.53 16.52 16.01
CA LEU A 62 7.83 16.09 16.53
C LEU A 62 8.49 15.07 15.61
N ILE A 63 7.75 14.05 15.17
CA ILE A 63 8.24 13.06 14.20
C ILE A 63 8.67 13.73 12.89
N LYS A 64 7.85 14.64 12.35
CA LYS A 64 8.18 15.39 11.13
C LYS A 64 9.48 16.18 11.31
N GLN A 65 9.58 16.95 12.39
CA GLN A 65 10.76 17.76 12.69
C GLN A 65 12.01 16.87 12.80
N TYR A 66 11.93 15.78 13.57
CA TYR A 66 13.01 14.82 13.71
C TYR A 66 13.52 14.27 12.37
N ILE A 67 12.60 13.92 11.46
CA ILE A 67 12.95 13.42 10.11
C ILE A 67 13.60 14.51 9.27
N GLU A 68 13.13 15.76 9.35
CA GLU A 68 13.71 16.90 8.64
C GLU A 68 15.11 17.23 9.15
N ASP A 69 15.33 17.14 10.46
CA ASP A 69 16.62 17.38 11.12
C ASP A 69 17.69 16.34 10.74
N GLN A 70 17.28 15.16 10.24
CA GLN A 70 18.24 14.16 9.74
C GLN A 70 18.96 14.58 8.46
N GLN A 71 18.54 15.68 7.80
CA GLN A 71 19.15 16.22 6.58
C GLN A 71 19.37 15.16 5.48
N ILE A 72 18.38 14.28 5.30
CA ILE A 72 18.50 13.13 4.40
C ILE A 72 18.61 13.58 2.94
N ALA A 73 19.69 13.17 2.29
CA ALA A 73 20.18 13.73 1.03
C ALA A 73 19.27 13.56 -0.21
N SER A 74 18.25 12.69 -0.19
CA SER A 74 17.40 12.44 -1.37
C SER A 74 15.98 12.02 -0.98
N PRO A 75 14.97 12.25 -1.85
CA PRO A 75 13.63 11.73 -1.66
C PRO A 75 13.59 10.21 -1.44
N THR A 76 14.34 9.44 -2.23
CA THR A 76 14.41 7.97 -2.07
C THR A 76 14.88 7.57 -0.68
N LYS A 77 16.00 8.16 -0.22
CA LYS A 77 16.54 7.88 1.12
C LYS A 77 15.60 8.35 2.22
N LYS A 78 14.85 9.44 2.02
CA LYS A 78 13.87 9.93 2.98
C LYS A 78 12.70 8.95 3.12
N ILE A 79 12.19 8.42 2.01
CA ILE A 79 11.14 7.39 2.02
C ILE A 79 11.62 6.13 2.75
N ASP A 80 12.84 5.66 2.44
CA ASP A 80 13.44 4.51 3.12
C ASP A 80 13.63 4.75 4.62
N PHE A 81 14.04 5.97 4.99
CA PHE A 81 14.21 6.35 6.39
C PHE A 81 12.88 6.26 7.13
N VAL A 82 11.79 6.80 6.57
CA VAL A 82 10.45 6.70 7.20
C VAL A 82 10.02 5.25 7.36
N ARG A 83 10.18 4.41 6.31
CA ARG A 83 9.88 2.97 6.38
C ARG A 83 10.65 2.30 7.51
N ASN A 84 11.96 2.51 7.56
CA ASN A 84 12.84 1.93 8.55
C ASN A 84 12.55 2.46 9.97
N TRP A 85 12.17 3.72 10.11
CA TRP A 85 11.81 4.33 11.39
C TRP A 85 10.54 3.69 11.97
N VAL A 86 9.48 3.52 11.16
CA VAL A 86 8.26 2.82 11.60
C VAL A 86 8.57 1.37 11.99
N ASN A 87 9.35 0.67 11.17
CA ASN A 87 9.74 -0.71 11.43
C ASN A 87 10.56 -0.86 12.73
N THR A 88 11.53 0.02 12.95
CA THR A 88 12.46 -0.08 14.10
C THR A 88 11.78 0.28 15.43
N ASN A 89 10.75 1.13 15.40
CA ASN A 89 10.02 1.53 16.61
C ASN A 89 8.77 0.66 16.88
N SER A 90 8.61 -0.46 16.18
CA SER A 90 7.51 -1.39 16.40
C SER A 90 7.93 -2.86 16.25
N VAL A 91 7.14 -3.79 16.80
CA VAL A 91 7.30 -5.24 16.57
C VAL A 91 6.02 -5.85 16.00
N HIS A 92 6.16 -6.76 15.04
CA HIS A 92 5.01 -7.46 14.46
C HIS A 92 4.53 -8.48 15.48
N ASN A 93 3.32 -8.31 16.00
CA ASN A 93 2.74 -9.24 16.95
C ASN A 93 1.21 -9.23 16.84
N ASN A 94 0.64 -10.43 16.73
CA ASN A 94 -0.81 -10.70 16.67
C ASN A 94 -1.33 -11.21 18.03
N ASP A 95 -0.85 -10.61 19.13
CA ASP A 95 -1.20 -11.00 20.49
C ASP A 95 -2.74 -11.03 20.67
N PRO A 96 -3.35 -12.06 21.28
CA PRO A 96 -4.79 -12.10 21.54
C PRO A 96 -5.32 -10.92 22.38
N SER A 97 -4.48 -10.26 23.17
CA SER A 97 -4.79 -9.02 23.90
C SER A 97 -4.74 -7.75 23.04
N TYR A 98 -4.46 -7.90 21.74
CA TYR A 98 -4.32 -6.81 20.79
C TYR A 98 -5.66 -6.08 20.58
N ASN A 99 -5.78 -4.92 21.20
CA ASN A 99 -6.92 -4.04 20.98
C ASN A 99 -6.84 -3.43 19.57
N LEU A 100 -7.51 -4.07 18.61
CA LEU A 100 -7.58 -3.64 17.21
C LEU A 100 -8.03 -2.18 17.08
N ARG A 101 -9.02 -1.74 17.87
CA ARG A 101 -9.51 -0.35 17.83
C ARG A 101 -8.41 0.64 18.22
N ALA A 102 -7.63 0.34 19.26
CA ALA A 102 -6.52 1.18 19.66
C ALA A 102 -5.36 1.12 18.65
N ALA A 103 -5.16 -0.02 18.00
CA ALA A 103 -4.12 -0.21 17.00
C ALA A 103 -4.39 0.52 15.68
N PHE A 104 -5.64 0.70 15.27
CA PHE A 104 -5.98 1.51 14.09
C PHE A 104 -6.20 2.99 14.39
N ASN A 105 -6.10 3.41 15.67
CA ASN A 105 -6.03 4.82 16.06
C ASN A 105 -4.65 5.39 15.70
N THR A 106 -4.51 5.88 14.47
CA THR A 106 -3.22 6.34 13.91
C THR A 106 -2.55 7.44 14.76
N PRO A 107 -3.24 8.50 15.25
CA PRO A 107 -2.63 9.48 16.15
C PRO A 107 -2.03 8.84 17.41
N ARG A 108 -2.76 7.94 18.08
CA ARG A 108 -2.27 7.23 19.25
C ARG A 108 -1.09 6.31 18.92
N VAL A 109 -1.09 5.66 17.75
CA VAL A 109 0.03 4.84 17.29
C VAL A 109 1.28 5.69 17.12
N LEU A 110 1.18 6.83 16.45
CA LEU A 110 2.31 7.75 16.25
C LEU A 110 2.88 8.24 17.57
N ALA A 111 2.04 8.59 18.54
CA ALA A 111 2.47 8.96 19.89
C ALA A 111 3.29 7.85 20.56
N ARG A 112 2.84 6.59 20.44
CA ARG A 112 3.56 5.44 20.99
C ARG A 112 4.88 5.17 20.26
N LEU A 113 4.90 5.27 18.93
CA LEU A 113 6.13 5.14 18.13
C LEU A 113 7.15 6.22 18.50
N TRP A 114 6.69 7.46 18.70
CA TRP A 114 7.53 8.56 19.17
C TRP A 114 8.09 8.28 20.56
N LYS A 115 7.26 7.81 21.50
CA LYS A 115 7.71 7.43 22.84
C LYS A 115 8.75 6.30 22.82
N THR A 116 8.56 5.27 22.00
CA THR A 116 9.57 4.22 21.77
C THR A 116 10.89 4.83 21.26
N HIS A 117 10.81 5.77 20.33
CA HIS A 117 11.99 6.42 19.78
C HIS A 117 12.76 7.28 20.80
N GLU A 118 12.05 8.16 21.52
CA GLU A 118 12.60 9.15 22.44
C GLU A 118 13.01 8.52 23.78
N ALA A 119 12.10 7.80 24.42
CA ALA A 119 12.30 7.22 25.76
C ALA A 119 13.02 5.86 25.74
N LYS A 120 13.31 5.32 24.55
CA LYS A 120 13.81 3.94 24.36
C LYS A 120 12.92 2.89 25.03
N ASP A 121 11.62 3.18 25.10
CA ASP A 121 10.60 2.23 25.54
C ASP A 121 10.60 0.98 24.65
N ALA A 122 9.99 -0.11 25.13
CA ALA A 122 9.79 -1.30 24.33
C ALA A 122 9.03 -0.97 23.01
N PRO A 123 9.38 -1.62 21.88
CA PRO A 123 8.68 -1.43 20.62
C PRO A 123 7.18 -1.68 20.72
N VAL A 124 6.42 -0.86 20.00
CA VAL A 124 4.96 -0.99 19.98
C VAL A 124 4.57 -2.25 19.20
N ASN A 125 3.79 -3.15 19.81
CA ASN A 125 3.15 -4.25 19.10
C ASN A 125 2.19 -3.68 18.05
N LEU A 126 2.45 -3.94 16.76
CA LEU A 126 1.62 -3.50 15.65
C LEU A 126 1.59 -4.55 14.53
N THR A 127 0.42 -4.82 13.95
CA THR A 127 0.30 -5.62 12.73
C THR A 127 0.63 -4.78 11.48
N CYS A 128 0.65 -5.41 10.30
CA CYS A 128 1.00 -4.75 9.04
C CYS A 128 0.13 -3.51 8.71
N GLY A 129 -1.19 -3.58 8.94
CA GLY A 129 -2.11 -2.47 8.69
C GLY A 129 -1.75 -1.20 9.47
N PRO A 130 -1.76 -1.20 10.81
CA PRO A 130 -1.38 -0.05 11.62
C PRO A 130 0.00 0.53 11.30
N ARG A 131 0.98 -0.31 10.96
CA ARG A 131 2.32 0.14 10.50
C ARG A 131 2.22 0.91 9.19
N ALA A 132 1.48 0.39 8.21
CA ALA A 132 1.25 1.07 6.94
C ALA A 132 0.53 2.41 7.12
N PHE A 133 -0.50 2.48 7.97
CA PHE A 133 -1.22 3.73 8.25
C PHE A 133 -0.36 4.76 8.99
N ALA A 134 0.46 4.34 9.97
CA ALA A 134 1.42 5.22 10.63
C ALA A 134 2.43 5.78 9.62
N MET A 135 2.99 4.92 8.76
CA MET A 135 3.90 5.34 7.70
C MET A 135 3.22 6.34 6.75
N GLN A 136 1.99 6.06 6.30
CA GLN A 136 1.23 6.94 5.41
C GLN A 136 1.05 8.32 6.04
N LYS A 137 0.63 8.38 7.30
CA LYS A 137 0.39 9.66 8.00
C LYS A 137 1.66 10.49 8.13
N ILE A 138 2.82 9.86 8.32
CA ILE A 138 4.13 10.55 8.34
C ILE A 138 4.45 11.10 6.94
N LEU A 139 4.31 10.28 5.90
CA LEU A 139 4.54 10.71 4.51
C LEU A 139 3.63 11.87 4.10
N ASP A 140 2.35 11.83 4.49
CA ASP A 140 1.40 12.92 4.22
C ASP A 140 1.87 14.24 4.83
N HIS A 141 2.41 14.23 6.06
CA HIS A 141 2.97 15.42 6.72
C HIS A 141 4.27 15.91 6.08
N LEU A 142 4.99 15.02 5.41
CA LEU A 142 6.15 15.34 4.58
C LEU A 142 5.76 15.72 3.14
N ARG A 143 4.46 15.77 2.82
CA ARG A 143 3.90 16.03 1.48
C ARG A 143 4.40 15.03 0.42
N ILE A 144 4.63 13.78 0.82
CA ILE A 144 4.99 12.68 -0.07
C ILE A 144 3.75 11.84 -0.33
N SER A 145 3.31 11.78 -1.59
CA SER A 145 2.11 11.04 -1.95
C SER A 145 2.29 9.53 -1.73
N SER A 146 1.30 8.91 -1.09
CA SER A 146 1.27 7.48 -0.85
C SER A 146 -0.14 6.92 -1.03
N ARG A 147 -0.25 5.62 -1.28
CA ARG A 147 -1.53 4.90 -1.31
C ARG A 147 -1.41 3.57 -0.58
N VAL A 148 -2.46 3.24 0.18
CA VAL A 148 -2.57 1.96 0.87
C VAL A 148 -2.83 0.86 -0.16
N VAL A 149 -2.08 -0.22 -0.02
CA VAL A 149 -2.17 -1.41 -0.84
C VAL A 149 -2.42 -2.60 0.08
N MET A 150 -3.41 -3.41 -0.27
CA MET A 150 -3.60 -4.73 0.33
C MET A 150 -3.44 -5.79 -0.76
N ILE A 151 -2.73 -6.85 -0.46
CA ILE A 151 -2.66 -8.04 -1.31
C ILE A 151 -3.33 -9.21 -0.60
N PHE A 152 -4.05 -10.05 -1.33
CA PHE A 152 -4.72 -11.23 -0.79
C PHE A 152 -4.21 -12.49 -1.44
N THR A 153 -4.42 -13.60 -0.74
CA THR A 153 -4.14 -14.93 -1.27
C THR A 153 -5.26 -15.93 -1.03
N ASP A 154 -5.38 -16.86 -1.96
CA ASP A 154 -6.23 -18.03 -1.86
C ASP A 154 -5.46 -19.33 -1.61
N ASN A 155 -4.21 -19.29 -1.16
CA ASN A 155 -3.44 -20.49 -0.84
C ASN A 155 -3.84 -21.18 0.48
N PHE A 156 -4.69 -20.56 1.30
CA PHE A 156 -5.09 -21.05 2.62
C PHE A 156 -6.61 -21.22 2.75
N ASP A 157 -7.06 -21.94 3.78
CA ASP A 157 -8.50 -22.09 4.09
C ASP A 157 -9.13 -20.78 4.60
N SER A 158 -8.30 -19.80 4.99
CA SER A 158 -8.67 -18.42 5.23
C SER A 158 -8.19 -17.48 4.12
N CYS A 159 -8.97 -16.44 3.84
CA CYS A 159 -8.60 -15.32 2.99
C CYS A 159 -7.63 -14.43 3.78
N LEU A 160 -6.34 -14.67 3.61
CA LEU A 160 -5.29 -13.88 4.25
C LEU A 160 -4.97 -12.64 3.43
N SER A 161 -4.51 -11.60 4.12
CA SER A 161 -4.10 -10.35 3.49
C SER A 161 -2.84 -9.79 4.12
N HIS A 162 -2.10 -9.01 3.33
CA HIS A 162 -0.97 -8.22 3.81
C HIS A 162 -1.12 -6.77 3.34
N THR A 163 -0.80 -5.81 4.21
CA THR A 163 -1.01 -4.38 3.97
C THR A 163 0.31 -3.63 4.03
N PHE A 164 0.56 -2.82 3.01
CA PHE A 164 1.73 -1.94 2.90
C PHE A 164 1.38 -0.70 2.06
N LEU A 165 2.38 0.10 1.69
CA LEU A 165 2.18 1.29 0.86
C LEU A 165 2.83 1.16 -0.51
N GLU A 166 2.23 1.80 -1.49
CA GLU A 166 3.00 2.35 -2.62
C GLU A 166 3.21 3.83 -2.36
N VAL A 167 4.45 4.28 -2.56
CA VAL A 167 4.86 5.67 -2.35
C VAL A 167 5.33 6.23 -3.68
N PHE A 168 4.82 7.40 -4.06
CA PHE A 168 5.31 8.09 -5.25
C PHE A 168 6.65 8.73 -4.92
N ASN A 169 7.70 8.25 -5.57
CA ASN A 169 9.03 8.78 -5.40
C ASN A 169 9.29 9.87 -6.45
N PRO A 170 9.41 11.15 -6.05
CA PRO A 170 9.60 12.24 -7.01
C PRO A 170 10.97 12.22 -7.69
N GLU A 171 11.95 11.51 -7.14
CA GLU A 171 13.28 11.34 -7.74
C GLU A 171 13.23 10.42 -8.96
N THR A 172 12.44 9.35 -8.89
CA THR A 172 12.29 8.36 -9.97
C THR A 172 11.02 8.56 -10.80
N ALA A 173 10.13 9.46 -10.37
CA ALA A 173 8.79 9.67 -10.92
C ALA A 173 7.94 8.39 -11.00
N ASN A 174 8.14 7.45 -10.07
CA ASN A 174 7.48 6.15 -10.05
C ASN A 174 6.79 5.85 -8.72
N TRP A 175 5.75 5.03 -8.76
CA TRP A 175 5.18 4.40 -7.57
C TRP A 175 6.05 3.21 -7.17
N GLU A 176 6.45 3.18 -5.90
CA GLU A 176 7.37 2.17 -5.36
C GLU A 176 6.77 1.48 -4.15
N VAL A 177 6.83 0.16 -4.09
CA VAL A 177 6.41 -0.60 -2.90
C VAL A 177 7.30 -0.26 -1.71
N GLN A 178 6.65 0.09 -0.59
CA GLN A 178 7.26 0.32 0.70
C GLN A 178 6.51 -0.46 1.77
N ASP A 179 7.18 -1.48 2.30
CA ASP A 179 6.63 -2.36 3.32
C ASP A 179 7.30 -2.07 4.68
N PRO A 180 6.63 -1.34 5.59
CA PRO A 180 7.16 -1.07 6.92
C PRO A 180 7.09 -2.29 7.86
N ASP A 181 6.35 -3.33 7.50
CA ASP A 181 6.21 -4.51 8.33
C ASP A 181 7.45 -5.40 8.25
N TYR A 182 7.85 -5.72 7.02
CA TYR A 182 9.07 -6.48 6.72
C TYR A 182 10.30 -5.59 6.49
N ASN A 183 10.12 -4.26 6.47
CA ASN A 183 11.15 -3.29 6.15
C ASN A 183 11.80 -3.55 4.79
N ILE A 184 11.00 -3.69 3.74
CA ILE A 184 11.49 -3.95 2.38
C ILE A 184 10.89 -3.01 1.34
N SER A 185 11.60 -2.90 0.23
CA SER A 185 11.11 -2.43 -1.07
C SER A 185 11.47 -3.48 -2.14
N TYR A 186 10.88 -3.41 -3.33
CA TYR A 186 11.16 -4.38 -4.40
C TYR A 186 11.82 -3.72 -5.60
N VAL A 187 12.80 -4.40 -6.17
CA VAL A 187 13.61 -3.93 -7.30
C VAL A 187 13.55 -4.94 -8.43
N ASN A 188 13.44 -4.45 -9.66
CA ASN A 188 13.64 -5.26 -10.86
C ASN A 188 15.13 -5.62 -11.01
N LYS A 189 15.45 -6.91 -11.09
CA LYS A 189 16.84 -7.39 -11.14
C LYS A 189 17.60 -6.91 -12.39
N LYS A 190 16.89 -6.69 -13.50
CA LYS A 190 17.49 -6.27 -14.78
C LYS A 190 17.78 -4.78 -14.81
N THR A 191 16.83 -3.94 -14.38
CA THR A 191 16.96 -2.48 -14.48
C THR A 191 17.53 -1.85 -13.22
N GLY A 192 17.49 -2.54 -12.08
CA GLY A 192 17.84 -1.96 -10.78
C GLY A 192 16.81 -0.95 -10.25
N HIS A 193 15.70 -0.71 -10.98
CA HIS A 193 14.67 0.22 -10.57
C HIS A 193 13.70 -0.40 -9.58
N ARG A 194 13.21 0.42 -8.64
CA ARG A 194 12.10 0.06 -7.77
C ARG A 194 10.81 -0.05 -8.57
N ILE A 195 9.91 -0.89 -8.08
CA ILE A 195 8.67 -1.24 -8.80
C ILE A 195 7.42 -1.02 -7.95
N ALA A 196 6.29 -0.86 -8.65
CA ALA A 196 4.96 -0.88 -8.06
C ALA A 196 4.46 -2.34 -7.90
N THR A 197 3.49 -2.54 -7.03
CA THR A 197 2.87 -3.84 -6.72
C THR A 197 2.25 -4.48 -7.96
N PHE A 198 1.72 -3.69 -8.89
CA PHE A 198 1.17 -4.19 -10.14
C PHE A 198 2.16 -5.10 -10.88
N SER A 199 3.46 -4.76 -10.86
CA SER A 199 4.51 -5.57 -11.48
C SER A 199 4.72 -6.91 -10.79
N LEU A 200 4.61 -6.97 -9.45
CA LEU A 200 4.70 -8.22 -8.68
C LEU A 200 3.52 -9.15 -8.98
N ILE A 201 2.33 -8.58 -9.19
CA ILE A 201 1.08 -9.32 -9.39
C ILE A 201 0.98 -9.85 -10.82
N PHE A 202 1.18 -8.99 -11.81
CA PHE A 202 0.91 -9.29 -13.22
C PHE A 202 2.17 -9.55 -14.06
N GLY A 203 3.35 -9.42 -13.47
CA GLY A 203 4.62 -9.80 -14.10
C GLY A 203 5.20 -11.10 -13.56
N ASP A 204 6.38 -11.43 -14.06
CA ASP A 204 7.22 -12.51 -13.56
C ASP A 204 7.80 -12.14 -12.19
N ILE A 205 7.32 -12.79 -11.13
CA ILE A 205 7.78 -12.53 -9.76
C ILE A 205 9.28 -12.82 -9.58
N ASP A 206 9.82 -13.75 -10.38
CA ASP A 206 11.24 -14.07 -10.39
C ASP A 206 12.08 -12.98 -11.03
N ALA A 207 11.52 -11.99 -11.71
CA ALA A 207 12.25 -10.82 -12.20
C ALA A 207 12.56 -9.80 -11.09
N PHE A 208 11.98 -9.94 -9.89
CA PHE A 208 12.09 -8.97 -8.81
C PHE A 208 12.80 -9.54 -7.57
N ILE A 209 13.37 -8.63 -6.77
CA ILE A 209 14.09 -8.98 -5.55
C ILE A 209 13.78 -7.96 -4.44
N PRO A 210 13.47 -8.39 -3.21
CA PRO A 210 13.29 -7.48 -2.08
C PRO A 210 14.65 -6.94 -1.61
N VAL A 211 14.65 -5.69 -1.16
CA VAL A 211 15.82 -4.94 -0.72
C VAL A 211 15.51 -4.23 0.60
N SER A 212 16.40 -4.39 1.58
CA SER A 212 16.40 -3.66 2.85
C SER A 212 17.82 -3.30 3.31
N LYS A 213 17.94 -2.81 4.54
CA LYS A 213 19.22 -2.65 5.24
C LYS A 213 19.97 -3.97 5.46
N ASN A 214 19.27 -5.11 5.48
CA ASN A 214 19.87 -6.44 5.65
C ASN A 214 20.46 -6.98 4.34
N GLY A 215 20.17 -6.34 3.20
CA GLY A 215 20.66 -6.74 1.89
C GLY A 215 19.55 -7.04 0.88
N LYS A 216 19.93 -7.70 -0.21
CA LYS A 216 19.05 -8.05 -1.33
C LYS A 216 18.74 -9.55 -1.31
N GLY A 217 17.47 -9.93 -1.44
CA GLY A 217 17.08 -11.33 -1.56
C GLY A 217 15.92 -11.72 -0.66
N TRP A 218 15.08 -12.64 -1.15
CA TRP A 218 13.91 -13.15 -0.41
C TRP A 218 14.31 -13.77 0.94
N THR A 219 15.32 -14.64 0.93
CA THR A 219 15.86 -15.28 2.15
C THR A 219 16.62 -14.35 3.06
N VAL A 220 17.41 -13.42 2.48
CA VAL A 220 18.11 -12.39 3.27
C VAL A 220 17.13 -11.55 4.08
N ASN A 221 15.94 -11.32 3.53
CA ASN A 221 14.88 -10.54 4.17
C ASN A 221 13.84 -11.39 4.91
N LYS A 222 13.95 -12.73 4.88
CA LYS A 222 13.01 -13.69 5.50
C LYS A 222 11.55 -13.49 5.04
N VAL A 223 11.36 -13.27 3.74
CA VAL A 223 10.06 -12.97 3.11
C VAL A 223 9.70 -13.90 1.96
N GLU A 224 10.28 -15.10 1.91
CA GLU A 224 9.95 -16.14 0.92
C GLU A 224 8.46 -16.44 0.89
N LYS A 225 7.81 -16.46 2.07
CA LYS A 225 6.36 -16.69 2.17
C LYS A 225 5.53 -15.66 1.40
N LEU A 226 6.01 -14.40 1.27
CA LEU A 226 5.32 -13.40 0.45
C LEU A 226 5.43 -13.74 -1.04
N LYS A 227 6.59 -14.25 -1.48
CA LYS A 227 6.76 -14.69 -2.87
C LYS A 227 5.88 -15.88 -3.21
N GLU A 228 5.87 -16.87 -2.33
CA GLU A 228 5.23 -18.16 -2.56
C GLU A 228 3.72 -18.10 -2.42
N ASN A 229 3.22 -17.28 -1.51
CA ASN A 229 1.82 -17.33 -1.10
C ASN A 229 1.09 -16.00 -1.27
N TYR A 230 1.68 -14.96 -1.84
CA TYR A 230 1.00 -13.69 -2.03
C TYR A 230 1.26 -13.16 -3.46
N PHE A 231 0.88 -11.90 -3.73
CA PHE A 231 0.96 -11.27 -5.04
C PHE A 231 0.09 -11.93 -6.13
N GLU A 232 -1.12 -12.32 -5.73
CA GLU A 232 -2.14 -12.90 -6.61
C GLU A 232 -3.24 -11.87 -6.91
N THR A 233 -3.53 -11.00 -5.94
CA THR A 233 -4.51 -9.91 -6.03
C THR A 233 -3.99 -8.65 -5.36
N ILE A 234 -4.50 -7.52 -5.80
CA ILE A 234 -4.15 -6.21 -5.25
C ILE A 234 -5.40 -5.36 -5.09
N MET A 235 -5.58 -4.78 -3.92
CA MET A 235 -6.58 -3.77 -3.65
C MET A 235 -5.92 -2.41 -3.43
N TYR A 236 -6.32 -1.45 -4.24
CA TYR A 236 -6.04 -0.03 -4.03
C TYR A 236 -7.21 0.62 -3.29
N GLY A 237 -6.91 1.23 -2.14
CA GLY A 237 -7.88 1.99 -1.37
C GLY A 237 -7.70 1.82 0.13
N ASN A 238 -8.19 2.78 0.90
CA ASN A 238 -8.24 2.69 2.34
C ASN A 238 -9.61 2.11 2.75
N PRO A 239 -9.67 0.90 3.36
CA PRO A 239 -10.93 0.26 3.74
C PRO A 239 -11.74 1.06 4.77
N PHE A 240 -11.13 2.03 5.43
CA PHE A 240 -11.77 2.90 6.43
C PHE A 240 -12.30 4.21 5.84
N THR A 241 -12.16 4.43 4.53
CA THR A 241 -12.65 5.64 3.85
C THR A 241 -13.94 5.35 3.07
N ALA A 242 -14.72 6.39 2.76
CA ALA A 242 -15.94 6.27 1.96
C ALA A 242 -15.70 5.93 0.48
N VAL A 243 -14.46 5.70 0.06
CA VAL A 243 -14.10 5.43 -1.33
C VAL A 243 -14.24 3.95 -1.61
N ASN A 244 -14.91 3.60 -2.71
CA ASN A 244 -14.94 2.21 -3.17
C ASN A 244 -13.50 1.79 -3.54
N PRO A 245 -12.94 0.74 -2.90
CA PRO A 245 -11.63 0.26 -3.28
C PRO A 245 -11.69 -0.45 -4.64
N VAL A 246 -10.58 -0.44 -5.36
CA VAL A 246 -10.42 -1.16 -6.63
C VAL A 246 -9.57 -2.38 -6.38
N ILE A 247 -10.11 -3.56 -6.68
CA ILE A 247 -9.43 -4.85 -6.55
C ILE A 247 -9.10 -5.37 -7.94
N LEU A 248 -7.81 -5.49 -8.25
CA LEU A 248 -7.32 -6.17 -9.44
C LEU A 248 -6.92 -7.61 -9.08
N ILE A 249 -7.37 -8.57 -9.88
CA ILE A 249 -7.17 -10.00 -9.65
C ILE A 249 -6.40 -10.59 -10.82
N ASN A 250 -5.28 -11.25 -10.53
CA ASN A 250 -4.63 -12.11 -11.51
C ASN A 250 -5.27 -13.49 -11.51
N THR A 251 -6.15 -13.73 -12.48
CA THR A 251 -6.91 -14.99 -12.59
C THR A 251 -6.07 -16.21 -12.95
N ASP A 252 -4.79 -16.05 -13.32
CA ASP A 252 -3.87 -17.17 -13.49
C ASP A 252 -3.27 -17.61 -12.14
N LYS A 253 -3.26 -16.71 -11.15
CA LYS A 253 -2.65 -16.92 -9.83
C LYS A 253 -3.68 -17.06 -8.70
N PHE A 254 -4.93 -16.66 -8.92
CA PHE A 254 -5.97 -16.63 -7.89
C PHE A 254 -7.25 -17.32 -8.34
N ASN A 255 -7.74 -18.31 -7.58
CA ASN A 255 -8.98 -19.02 -7.87
C ASN A 255 -10.20 -18.35 -7.23
N LEU A 256 -10.91 -17.55 -8.03
CA LEU A 256 -12.12 -16.85 -7.60
C LEU A 256 -13.28 -17.74 -7.16
N ARG A 257 -13.27 -19.02 -7.52
CA ARG A 257 -14.29 -20.00 -7.11
C ARG A 257 -13.94 -20.70 -5.81
N LYS A 258 -12.72 -20.53 -5.29
CA LYS A 258 -12.35 -21.06 -4.00
C LYS A 258 -13.25 -20.46 -2.92
N THR A 259 -13.72 -21.30 -2.03
CA THR A 259 -14.41 -20.90 -0.80
C THR A 259 -13.45 -21.00 0.39
N PHE A 260 -13.52 -20.02 1.29
CA PHE A 260 -12.66 -19.93 2.46
C PHE A 260 -13.39 -20.48 3.68
N LYS A 261 -13.08 -21.71 4.09
CA LYS A 261 -13.74 -22.41 5.21
C LYS A 261 -13.69 -21.59 6.50
N ASP A 262 -12.53 -21.01 6.80
CA ASP A 262 -12.30 -20.22 8.02
C ASP A 262 -13.00 -18.85 7.98
N ASN A 263 -13.48 -18.42 6.80
CA ASN A 263 -14.27 -17.21 6.64
C ASN A 263 -15.75 -17.51 6.40
N GLY A 264 -16.22 -18.69 6.80
CA GLY A 264 -17.63 -19.08 6.70
C GLY A 264 -18.02 -19.69 5.36
N GLY A 265 -17.07 -20.24 4.62
CA GLY A 265 -17.32 -20.93 3.34
C GLY A 265 -17.70 -20.00 2.19
N VAL A 266 -17.36 -18.71 2.28
CA VAL A 266 -17.64 -17.72 1.24
C VAL A 266 -16.51 -17.65 0.20
N THR A 267 -16.85 -17.23 -1.01
CA THR A 267 -15.88 -16.89 -2.07
C THR A 267 -15.16 -15.57 -1.77
N PHE A 268 -14.08 -15.28 -2.50
CA PHE A 268 -13.36 -14.01 -2.35
C PHE A 268 -14.24 -12.78 -2.62
N ARG A 269 -15.12 -12.85 -3.63
CA ARG A 269 -16.02 -11.74 -3.97
C ARG A 269 -17.02 -11.47 -2.86
N GLU A 270 -17.58 -12.53 -2.26
CA GLU A 270 -18.49 -12.42 -1.12
C GLU A 270 -17.78 -11.90 0.13
N PHE A 271 -16.58 -12.42 0.42
CA PHE A 271 -15.72 -11.91 1.48
C PHE A 271 -15.46 -10.40 1.30
N ALA A 272 -14.98 -9.99 0.13
CA ALA A 272 -14.63 -8.61 -0.15
C ALA A 272 -15.85 -7.68 -0.10
N ASN A 273 -17.02 -8.09 -0.61
CA ASN A 273 -18.25 -7.30 -0.51
C ASN A 273 -18.78 -7.19 0.93
N LYS A 274 -18.48 -8.16 1.79
CA LYS A 274 -18.85 -8.13 3.21
C LYS A 274 -18.00 -7.14 4.01
N TYR A 275 -16.69 -7.10 3.76
CA TYR A 275 -15.75 -6.32 4.57
C TYR A 275 -15.35 -4.98 3.96
N TYR A 276 -15.52 -4.80 2.65
CA TYR A 276 -15.15 -3.58 1.95
C TYR A 276 -16.36 -2.92 1.32
N ARG A 277 -16.41 -1.59 1.38
CA ARG A 277 -17.54 -0.80 0.89
C ARG A 277 -17.59 -0.82 -0.64
N LYS A 278 -18.42 -1.69 -1.22
CA LYS A 278 -18.70 -1.79 -2.67
C LYS A 278 -17.43 -1.81 -3.54
N PRO A 279 -16.52 -2.79 -3.34
CA PRO A 279 -15.30 -2.91 -4.14
C PRO A 279 -15.63 -3.03 -5.64
N ILE A 280 -14.81 -2.37 -6.46
CA ILE A 280 -14.81 -2.54 -7.91
C ILE A 280 -13.79 -3.63 -8.24
N PHE A 281 -14.22 -4.66 -8.96
CA PHE A 281 -13.36 -5.78 -9.33
C PHE A 281 -12.92 -5.67 -10.79
N ILE A 282 -11.63 -5.83 -11.03
CA ILE A 282 -11.02 -5.92 -12.36
C ILE A 282 -10.28 -7.24 -12.45
N GLU A 283 -10.79 -8.16 -13.25
CA GLU A 283 -10.20 -9.48 -13.46
C GLU A 283 -9.34 -9.44 -14.71
N ASN A 284 -8.09 -9.90 -14.60
CA ASN A 284 -7.22 -10.01 -15.77
C ASN A 284 -6.34 -11.26 -15.65
N ARG A 285 -5.86 -11.75 -16.80
CA ARG A 285 -4.76 -12.72 -16.83
C ARG A 285 -3.43 -11.98 -16.78
N SER A 286 -2.36 -12.72 -16.54
CA SER A 286 -1.00 -12.24 -16.73
C SER A 286 -0.87 -11.84 -18.20
N THR A 287 -0.64 -10.54 -18.44
CA THR A 287 -0.60 -9.95 -19.79
C THR A 287 0.82 -9.60 -20.22
N LEU A 288 1.82 -10.00 -19.43
CA LEU A 288 3.24 -9.67 -19.59
C LEU A 288 4.12 -10.92 -19.58
#